data_AF-A0A8H2VJ60-F1
#
_entry.id   AF-A0A8H2VJ60-F1
#
_cell.length_a   1.000
_cell.length_b   1.000
_cell.length_c   1.000
_cell.angle_alpha   90.00
_cell.angle_beta   90.00
_cell.angle_gamma   90.00
#
_symmetry.space_group_name_H-M   'P 1'
#
loop_
_entity.id
_entity.type
_entity.pdbx_description
1 polymer ?
#
loop_
_entity_poly.entity_id
_entity_poly.type
_entity_poly.pdbx_seq_one_letter_code
_entity_poly.pdbx_strand_id
1 'polypeptide(L)'
;MTDPVPETVENLSSGIYNNLITSIVQDIVARETAKQRLLNSRYPNLVPYVRDDTGQLDISGNPKAQESSKYFTCKNCGREVSANRFAAHLERCLGRGGRR
;
A
#
# COMPACT_ATOMS: atom_id res chain seq x y z
N MET A 1 32.91 40.28 11.24
CA MET A 1 34.03 39.86 10.39
C MET A 1 34.51 38.53 10.96
N THR A 2 33.95 37.40 10.50
CA THR A 2 34.37 36.07 10.96
C THR A 2 35.52 35.63 10.07
N ASP A 3 36.68 35.36 10.67
CA ASP A 3 37.85 34.87 9.94
C ASP A 3 37.52 33.60 9.14
N PRO A 4 38.16 33.36 7.98
CA PRO A 4 37.94 32.15 7.20
C PRO A 4 38.38 30.94 8.02
N VAL A 5 37.46 29.98 8.21
CA VAL A 5 37.76 28.70 8.85
C VAL A 5 38.91 28.05 8.07
N PRO A 6 40.00 27.62 8.71
CA PRO A 6 41.12 27.00 8.02
C PRO A 6 40.65 25.76 7.26
N GLU A 7 41.04 25.64 5.99
CA GLU A 7 40.71 24.48 5.16
C GLU A 7 41.52 23.26 5.61
N THR A 8 41.00 22.55 6.60
CA THR A 8 41.51 21.24 7.03
C THR A 8 40.87 20.13 6.20
N VAL A 9 41.52 18.96 6.16
CA VAL A 9 40.95 17.75 5.51
C VAL A 9 39.57 17.41 6.10
N GLU A 10 39.37 17.64 7.40
CA GLU A 10 38.11 17.42 8.10
C GLU A 10 37.00 18.40 7.67
N ASN A 11 37.34 19.68 7.48
CA ASN A 11 36.39 20.67 7.01
C ASN A 11 35.98 20.40 5.55
N LEU A 12 36.94 20.02 4.71
CA LEU A 12 36.68 19.63 3.32
C LEU A 12 35.82 18.36 3.24
N SER A 13 36.15 17.32 4.00
CA SER A 13 35.38 16.06 4.02
C SER A 13 33.96 16.27 4.56
N SER A 14 33.80 17.10 5.59
CA SER A 14 32.49 17.51 6.10
C SER A 14 31.69 18.29 5.06
N GLY A 15 32.33 19.17 4.30
CA GLY A 15 31.70 19.88 3.18
C GLY A 15 31.21 18.94 2.08
N ILE A 16 32.03 17.97 1.68
CA ILE A 16 31.66 16.94 0.70
C ILE A 16 30.48 16.10 1.22
N TYR A 17 30.55 15.63 2.46
CA TYR A 17 29.47 14.88 3.09
C TYR A 17 28.17 15.68 3.12
N ASN A 18 28.23 16.94 3.53
CA ASN A 18 27.07 17.82 3.56
C ASN A 18 26.47 18.03 2.17
N ASN A 19 27.29 18.23 1.14
CA ASN A 19 26.80 18.34 -0.23
C ASN A 19 26.07 17.07 -0.70
N LEU A 20 26.62 15.89 -0.39
CA LEU A 20 25.99 14.62 -0.73
C LEU A 20 24.66 14.42 0.01
N ILE A 21 24.66 14.60 1.33
CA ILE A 21 23.45 14.41 2.15
C ILE A 21 22.37 15.43 1.79
N THR A 22 22.72 16.71 1.65
CA THR A 22 21.73 17.73 1.30
C THR A 22 21.14 17.50 -0.09
N SER A 23 21.95 17.07 -1.07
CA SER A 23 21.46 16.71 -2.40
C SER A 23 20.48 15.53 -2.34
N ILE A 24 20.79 14.49 -1.55
CA ILE A 24 19.92 13.33 -1.37
C ILE A 24 18.61 13.72 -0.68
N VAL A 25 18.69 14.51 0.40
CA VAL A 25 17.51 14.97 1.13
C VAL A 25 16.62 15.83 0.23
N GLN A 26 17.21 16.74 -0.54
CA GLN A 26 16.46 17.58 -1.49
C GLN A 26 15.77 16.75 -2.57
N ASP A 27 16.43 15.73 -3.14
CA ASP A 27 15.81 14.84 -4.13
C ASP A 27 14.63 14.05 -3.54
N ILE A 28 14.79 13.45 -2.35
CA ILE A 28 13.72 12.70 -1.68
C ILE A 28 12.53 13.61 -1.40
N VAL A 29 12.77 14.79 -0.81
CA VAL A 29 11.71 15.74 -0.47
C VAL A 29 11.00 16.26 -1.73
N ALA A 30 11.73 16.55 -2.81
CA ALA A 30 11.14 16.98 -4.07
C ALA A 30 10.20 15.91 -4.64
N ARG A 31 10.61 14.64 -4.62
CA ARG A 31 9.77 13.53 -5.11
C ARG A 31 8.53 13.32 -4.26
N GLU A 32 8.66 13.28 -2.95
CA GLU A 32 7.52 13.04 -2.04
C GLU A 32 6.52 14.20 -2.08
N THR A 33 7.01 15.44 -2.10
CA THR A 33 6.11 16.61 -2.19
C THR A 33 5.39 16.68 -3.54
N ALA A 34 6.06 16.38 -4.66
CA ALA A 34 5.41 16.31 -5.97
C ALA A 34 4.33 15.22 -6.01
N LYS A 35 4.63 14.03 -5.48
CA LYS A 35 3.68 12.91 -5.38
C LYS A 35 2.48 13.28 -4.53
N GLN A 36 2.68 13.88 -3.36
CA GLN A 36 1.59 14.28 -2.46
C GLN A 36 0.71 15.37 -3.09
N ARG A 37 1.31 16.35 -3.77
CA ARG A 37 0.57 17.39 -4.51
C ARG A 37 -0.30 16.78 -5.60
N LEU A 38 0.24 15.82 -6.35
CA LEU A 38 -0.53 15.10 -7.38
C LEU A 38 -1.73 14.37 -6.77
N LEU A 39 -1.52 13.62 -5.69
CA LEU A 39 -2.60 12.89 -5.00
C LEU A 39 -3.70 13.82 -4.52
N ASN A 40 -3.35 14.93 -3.86
CA ASN A 40 -4.31 15.90 -3.35
C ASN A 40 -5.09 16.58 -4.49
N SER A 41 -4.44 16.88 -5.61
CA SER A 41 -5.11 17.48 -6.78
C SER A 41 -6.05 16.50 -7.49
N ARG A 42 -5.66 15.22 -7.56
CA ARG A 42 -6.40 14.17 -8.28
C ARG A 42 -7.59 13.66 -7.48
N TYR A 43 -7.43 13.54 -6.16
CA TYR A 43 -8.42 12.99 -5.25
C TYR A 43 -8.66 13.97 -4.09
N PRO A 44 -9.55 14.96 -4.26
CA PRO A 44 -9.78 16.01 -3.25
C PRO A 44 -10.25 15.48 -1.90
N ASN A 45 -10.96 14.35 -1.90
CA ASN A 45 -11.51 13.69 -0.70
C ASN A 45 -10.75 12.40 -0.37
N LEU A 46 -9.44 12.36 -0.61
CA LEU A 46 -8.62 11.19 -0.28
C LEU A 46 -8.54 11.02 1.24
N VAL A 47 -9.13 9.93 1.75
CA VAL A 47 -9.01 9.54 3.15
C VAL A 47 -7.75 8.67 3.30
N PRO A 48 -6.86 8.96 4.26
CA PRO A 48 -5.71 8.09 4.52
C PRO A 48 -6.18 6.72 5.02
N TYR A 49 -5.41 5.67 4.74
CA TYR A 49 -5.70 4.34 5.27
C TYR A 49 -5.65 4.34 6.80
N VAL A 50 -6.62 3.67 7.40
CA VAL A 50 -6.69 3.48 8.85
C VAL A 50 -5.52 2.59 9.28
N ARG A 51 -4.79 3.01 10.31
CA ARG A 51 -3.83 2.18 11.02
C ARG A 51 -4.38 1.83 12.39
N ASP A 52 -4.56 0.54 12.62
CA ASP A 52 -5.00 -0.03 13.88
C ASP A 52 -3.83 -0.79 14.51
N ASP A 53 -3.42 -0.35 15.71
CA ASP A 53 -2.32 -0.97 16.45
C ASP A 53 -2.70 -2.36 16.99
N THR A 54 -4.00 -2.65 17.09
CA THR A 54 -4.51 -3.95 17.57
C THR A 54 -4.60 -5.02 16.48
N GLY A 55 -4.50 -4.62 15.20
CA GLY A 55 -4.55 -5.51 14.04
C GLY A 55 -5.92 -6.15 13.77
N GLN A 56 -7.00 -5.60 14.30
CA GLN A 56 -8.37 -6.12 14.14
C GLN A 56 -9.13 -5.47 12.98
N LEU A 57 -8.74 -4.25 12.62
CA LEU A 57 -9.37 -3.47 11.56
C LEU A 57 -8.56 -3.54 10.27
N ASP A 58 -9.27 -3.48 9.14
CA ASP A 58 -8.68 -3.35 7.81
C ASP A 58 -8.27 -1.90 7.49
N ILE A 59 -7.73 -1.69 6.28
CA ILE A 59 -7.29 -0.37 5.80
C ILE A 59 -8.41 0.69 5.74
N SER A 60 -9.67 0.26 5.77
CA SER A 60 -10.86 1.11 5.77
C SER A 60 -11.46 1.26 7.17
N GLY A 61 -10.86 0.65 8.19
CA GLY A 61 -11.34 0.67 9.57
C GLY A 61 -12.45 -0.34 9.88
N ASN A 62 -12.67 -1.35 9.02
CA ASN A 62 -13.71 -2.36 9.25
C ASN A 62 -13.14 -3.62 9.91
N PRO A 63 -13.89 -4.27 10.81
CA PRO A 63 -13.51 -5.57 11.33
C PRO A 63 -13.62 -6.66 10.26
N LYS A 64 -12.90 -7.77 10.47
CA LYS A 64 -12.99 -8.94 9.58
C LYS A 64 -14.44 -9.42 9.44
N ALA A 65 -14.96 -9.37 8.22
CA ALA A 65 -16.29 -9.87 7.90
C ALA A 65 -16.39 -11.40 8.06
N GLN A 66 -17.55 -11.87 8.51
CA GLN A 66 -17.83 -13.31 8.58
C GLN A 66 -18.10 -13.86 7.17
N GLU A 67 -17.08 -14.50 6.58
CA GLU A 67 -17.13 -15.03 5.21
C GLU A 67 -18.22 -16.09 4.97
N SER A 68 -18.65 -16.82 6.01
CA SER A 68 -19.74 -17.79 5.88
C SER A 68 -21.09 -17.15 5.59
N SER A 69 -21.25 -15.86 5.90
CA SER A 69 -22.49 -15.10 5.66
C SER A 69 -22.53 -14.46 4.28
N LYS A 70 -21.43 -14.52 3.51
CA LYS A 70 -21.36 -14.04 2.13
C LYS A 70 -21.70 -15.17 1.17
N TYR A 71 -22.53 -14.88 0.17
CA TYR A 71 -22.94 -15.83 -0.86
C TYR A 71 -22.60 -15.28 -2.24
N PHE A 72 -22.17 -16.16 -3.14
CA PHE A 72 -21.89 -15.86 -4.54
C PHE A 72 -22.76 -16.72 -5.44
N THR A 73 -23.26 -16.12 -6.52
CA THR A 73 -23.99 -16.86 -7.55
C THR A 73 -23.02 -17.59 -8.47
N CYS A 74 -23.07 -18.92 -8.51
CA CYS A 74 -22.28 -19.72 -9.44
C CYS A 74 -22.75 -19.48 -10.88
N LYS A 75 -21.86 -18.97 -11.73
CA LYS A 75 -22.18 -18.70 -13.15
C LYS A 75 -22.39 -19.97 -13.99
N ASN A 76 -21.94 -21.13 -13.51
CA ASN A 76 -22.13 -22.41 -14.22
C ASN A 76 -23.50 -23.06 -13.94
N CYS A 77 -23.98 -23.03 -12.70
CA CYS A 77 -25.23 -23.72 -12.32
C CYS A 77 -26.32 -22.81 -11.74
N GLY A 78 -26.08 -21.50 -11.64
CA GLY A 78 -27.04 -20.51 -11.15
C GLY A 78 -27.32 -20.55 -9.64
N ARG A 79 -26.73 -21.49 -8.90
CA ARG A 79 -26.96 -21.62 -7.44
C ARG A 79 -26.22 -20.54 -6.66
N GLU A 80 -26.85 -20.05 -5.60
CA GLU A 80 -26.17 -19.28 -4.56
C GLU A 80 -25.36 -20.23 -3.67
N VAL A 81 -24.08 -19.95 -3.53
CA VAL A 81 -23.13 -20.78 -2.80
C VAL A 81 -22.38 -19.89 -1.82
N SER A 82 -22.26 -20.33 -0.57
CA SER A 82 -21.52 -19.58 0.44
C SER A 82 -20.05 -19.41 0.03
N ALA A 83 -19.47 -18.23 0.29
CA ALA A 83 -18.14 -17.86 -0.14
C ALA A 83 -17.08 -18.88 0.30
N ASN A 84 -17.14 -19.29 1.57
CA ASN A 84 -16.24 -20.28 2.16
C ASN A 84 -16.35 -21.70 1.54
N ARG A 85 -17.42 -22.03 0.81
CA ARG A 85 -17.62 -23.34 0.16
C ARG A 85 -17.52 -23.26 -1.36
N PHE A 86 -17.22 -22.08 -1.92
CA PHE A 86 -17.25 -21.86 -3.36
C PHE A 86 -16.23 -22.74 -4.10
N ALA A 87 -15.02 -22.89 -3.58
CA ALA A 87 -13.99 -23.76 -4.18
C ALA A 87 -14.45 -25.23 -4.28
N ALA A 88 -14.92 -25.80 -3.16
CA ALA A 88 -15.44 -27.16 -3.11
C ALA A 88 -16.69 -27.35 -3.99
N HIS A 89 -17.47 -26.29 -4.21
CA HIS A 89 -18.55 -26.29 -5.18
C HIS A 89 -18.02 -26.36 -6.61
N LEU A 90 -17.02 -25.55 -6.98
CA LEU A 90 -16.43 -25.54 -8.32
C LEU A 90 -15.89 -26.92 -8.73
N GLU A 91 -15.20 -27.62 -7.84
CA GLU A 91 -14.72 -28.99 -8.10
C GLU A 91 -15.84 -29.94 -8.53
N ARG A 92 -16.99 -29.90 -7.85
CA ARG A 92 -18.14 -30.75 -8.15
C ARG A 92 -18.96 -30.25 -9.34
N CYS A 93 -19.08 -28.94 -9.46
CA CYS A 93 -19.92 -28.27 -10.44
C CYS A 93 -19.28 -28.31 -11.83
N LEU A 94 -17.97 -28.07 -11.92
CA LEU A 94 -17.19 -28.10 -13.16
C LEU A 94 -16.63 -29.51 -13.44
N GLY A 95 -16.28 -30.28 -12.41
CA GLY A 95 -15.72 -31.64 -12.55
C GLY A 95 -16.71 -32.67 -13.11
N ARG A 96 -18.00 -32.33 -13.22
CA ARG A 96 -19.02 -33.17 -13.86
C ARG A 96 -18.85 -33.33 -15.37
N GLY A 97 -17.87 -32.66 -15.99
CA GLY A 97 -17.46 -32.84 -17.39
C GLY A 97 -16.32 -33.85 -17.63
N GLY A 98 -15.72 -34.45 -16.60
CA GLY A 98 -14.61 -35.40 -16.72
C GLY A 98 -14.99 -36.89 -16.65
N ARG A 99 -16.28 -37.21 -16.69
CA ARG A 99 -16.79 -38.60 -16.78
C ARG A 99 -17.61 -38.75 -18.06
N ARG A 100 -16.93 -38.71 -19.19
CA ARG A 100 -17.35 -39.31 -20.45
C ARG A 100 -16.15 -40.02 -21.04
#